data_AF-Q220P1-F1
#
_entry.id   AF-Q220P1-F1
#
_cell.length_a   1.000
_cell.length_b   1.000
_cell.length_c   1.000
_cell.angle_alpha   90.00
_cell.angle_beta   90.00
_cell.angle_gamma   90.00
#
_symmetry.space_group_name_H-M   'P 1'
#
loop_
_entity.id
_entity.type
_entity.pdbx_description
1 polymer ?
#
loop_
_entity_poly.entity_id
_entity_poly.type
_entity_poly.pdbx_seq_one_letter_code
_entity_poly.pdbx_strand_id
1 'polypeptide(L)'
;MRHALHSRTFCASTLLLAVAWPLAANASAQLAVDHGCYNCHGANLRDEAPSMERLAQKLSKYKGDPAAQQKFVDKYRAGEMFGHIDAHERLSLESATALVRWLAEGGK
;
A
#
# COMPACT_ATOMS: atom_id res chain seq x y z
N MET A 1 39.82 15.13 49.29
CA MET A 1 39.52 15.79 48.01
C MET A 1 39.00 14.71 47.05
N ARG A 2 37.81 14.91 46.48
CA ARG A 2 37.02 13.88 45.78
C ARG A 2 37.35 13.89 44.29
N HIS A 3 37.71 12.74 43.72
CA HIS A 3 37.78 12.50 42.27
C HIS A 3 36.74 11.47 41.83
N ALA A 4 36.42 11.53 40.53
CA ALA A 4 35.52 10.69 39.72
C ALA A 4 34.05 11.15 39.72
N LEU A 5 33.73 12.16 38.90
CA LEU A 5 33.24 12.06 37.50
C LEU A 5 31.88 11.33 37.36
N HIS A 6 30.85 12.17 37.29
CA HIS A 6 29.70 12.11 36.38
C HIS A 6 29.22 10.72 35.94
N SER A 7 28.31 10.19 36.75
CA SER A 7 27.40 9.12 36.41
C SER A 7 26.30 9.64 35.47
N ARG A 8 26.03 8.89 34.40
CA ARG A 8 24.77 8.84 33.63
C ARG A 8 24.47 10.00 32.67
N THR A 9 25.15 9.99 31.53
CA THR A 9 24.55 10.42 30.24
C THR A 9 23.95 9.20 29.55
N PHE A 10 22.69 8.91 29.86
CA PHE A 10 21.88 7.96 29.08
C PHE A 10 20.45 8.48 29.08
N CYS A 11 20.09 9.30 28.09
CA CYS A 11 18.71 9.49 27.69
C CYS A 11 18.63 10.32 26.41
N ALA A 12 17.63 9.97 25.59
CA ALA A 12 17.12 10.69 24.43
C ALA A 12 17.90 10.54 23.11
N SER A 13 17.75 9.38 22.45
CA SER A 13 17.89 9.26 21.00
C SER A 13 17.02 8.13 20.45
N THR A 14 15.70 8.25 20.57
CA THR A 14 14.73 7.38 19.87
C THR A 14 13.41 8.12 19.67
N LEU A 15 13.35 9.06 18.72
CA LEU A 15 12.07 9.64 18.29
C LEU A 15 12.08 10.09 16.82
N LEU A 16 12.34 9.18 15.88
CA LEU A 16 12.32 9.50 14.43
C LEU A 16 11.69 8.39 13.55
N LEU A 17 10.72 7.62 14.05
CA LEU A 17 10.08 6.54 13.25
C LEU A 17 8.60 6.75 12.91
N ALA A 18 7.96 7.84 13.34
CA ALA A 18 6.51 8.02 13.17
C ALA A 18 6.07 8.70 11.86
N VAL A 19 6.98 9.24 11.04
CA VAL A 19 6.63 10.10 9.87
C VAL A 19 6.68 9.36 8.52
N ALA A 20 7.09 8.09 8.48
CA ALA A 20 7.21 7.35 7.22
C ALA A 20 5.86 6.89 6.65
N TRP A 21 4.84 6.70 7.51
CA TRP A 21 3.55 6.14 7.12
C TRP A 21 2.70 7.07 6.23
N PRO A 22 2.54 8.37 6.55
CA PRO A 22 1.74 9.27 5.73
C PRO A 22 2.31 9.46 4.33
N LEU A 23 3.64 9.46 4.19
CA LEU A 23 4.32 9.67 2.90
C LEU A 23 4.06 8.51 1.93
N ALA A 24 4.14 7.27 2.42
CA ALA A 24 3.88 6.09 1.60
C ALA A 24 2.41 5.99 1.15
N ALA A 25 1.47 6.39 2.00
CA ALA A 25 0.04 6.41 1.66
C ALA A 25 -0.29 7.45 0.58
N ASN A 26 0.28 8.67 0.68
CA ASN A 26 0.09 9.72 -0.33
C ASN A 26 0.72 9.34 -1.68
N ALA A 27 1.92 8.74 -1.68
CA ALA A 27 2.55 8.25 -2.90
C ALA A 27 1.72 7.17 -3.61
N SER A 28 1.09 6.28 -2.84
CA SER A 28 0.25 5.21 -3.39
C SER A 28 -1.09 5.73 -3.94
N ALA A 29 -1.67 6.76 -3.32
CA ALA A 29 -2.85 7.44 -3.86
C ALA A 29 -2.54 8.12 -5.20
N GLN A 30 -1.40 8.81 -5.30
CA GLN A 30 -0.95 9.39 -6.57
C GLN A 30 -0.68 8.32 -7.62
N LEU A 31 -0.04 7.20 -7.22
CA LEU A 31 0.20 6.06 -8.09
C LEU A 31 -1.10 5.48 -8.69
N ALA A 32 -2.18 5.44 -7.90
CA ALA A 32 -3.50 5.00 -8.37
C ALA A 32 -4.11 5.96 -9.41
N VAL A 33 -3.86 7.27 -9.27
CA VAL A 33 -4.24 8.28 -10.27
C VAL A 33 -3.40 8.12 -11.54
N ASP A 34 -2.07 8.03 -11.41
CA ASP A 34 -1.13 7.99 -12.53
C ASP A 34 -1.33 6.74 -13.40
N HIS A 35 -1.69 5.61 -12.79
CA HIS A 35 -2.03 4.38 -13.50
C HIS A 35 -3.51 4.26 -13.91
N GLY A 36 -4.30 5.31 -13.68
CA GLY A 36 -5.69 5.38 -14.16
C GLY A 36 -6.64 4.40 -13.46
N CYS A 37 -6.36 3.99 -12.23
CA CYS A 37 -7.20 3.02 -11.51
C CYS A 37 -8.65 3.51 -11.34
N TYR A 38 -8.84 4.83 -11.19
CA TYR A 38 -10.16 5.45 -11.09
C TYR A 38 -10.96 5.46 -12.39
N ASN A 39 -10.36 5.14 -13.54
CA ASN A 39 -11.09 5.02 -14.81
C ASN A 39 -12.10 3.86 -14.78
N CYS A 40 -11.87 2.85 -13.94
CA CYS A 40 -12.79 1.73 -13.73
C CYS A 40 -13.36 1.69 -12.32
N HIS A 41 -12.58 2.10 -11.30
CA HIS A 41 -12.92 1.97 -9.89
C HIS A 41 -13.39 3.27 -9.22
N GLY A 42 -13.59 4.34 -10.01
CA GLY A 42 -14.01 5.67 -9.54
C GLY A 42 -15.51 5.76 -9.20
N ALA A 43 -16.04 6.99 -9.16
CA ALA A 43 -17.45 7.24 -8.81
C ALA A 43 -18.43 6.62 -9.81
N ASN A 44 -18.06 6.59 -11.09
CA ASN A 44 -18.77 5.88 -12.13
C ASN A 44 -18.03 4.59 -12.43
N LEU A 45 -18.53 3.47 -11.90
CA LEU A 45 -17.91 2.17 -12.08
C LEU A 45 -18.01 1.73 -13.54
N ARG A 46 -16.93 1.15 -14.05
CA ARG A 46 -16.94 0.50 -15.36
C ARG A 46 -17.37 -0.96 -15.21
N ASP A 47 -18.42 -1.35 -15.92
CA ASP A 47 -18.92 -2.73 -15.94
C ASP A 47 -19.14 -3.28 -14.51
N GLU A 48 -18.56 -4.44 -14.19
CA GLU A 48 -18.64 -5.08 -12.87
C GLU A 48 -17.47 -4.70 -11.94
N ALA A 49 -16.68 -3.67 -12.27
CA ALA A 49 -15.56 -3.25 -11.46
C ALA A 49 -16.03 -2.80 -10.05
N PRO A 50 -15.45 -3.31 -8.96
CA PRO A 50 -15.77 -2.84 -7.61
C PRO A 50 -15.28 -1.40 -7.41
N SER A 51 -15.89 -0.64 -6.51
CA SER A 51 -15.33 0.66 -6.10
C SER A 51 -14.00 0.48 -5.36
N MET A 52 -13.18 1.54 -5.34
CA MET A 52 -11.96 1.59 -4.52
C MET A 52 -12.23 1.26 -3.06
N GLU A 53 -13.33 1.78 -2.48
CA GLU A 53 -13.73 1.46 -1.10
C GLU A 53 -13.97 -0.05 -0.91
N ARG A 54 -14.66 -0.69 -1.86
CA ARG A 54 -14.96 -2.12 -1.79
C ARG A 54 -13.71 -2.98 -2.01
N LEU A 55 -12.77 -2.51 -2.83
CA LEU A 55 -11.45 -3.13 -2.98
C LEU A 55 -10.65 -3.07 -1.68
N ALA A 56 -10.57 -1.89 -1.05
CA ALA A 56 -9.89 -1.69 0.22
C ALA A 56 -10.47 -2.60 1.31
N GLN A 57 -11.80 -2.66 1.42
CA GLN A 57 -12.49 -3.58 2.34
C GLN A 57 -12.12 -5.04 2.06
N LYS A 58 -12.13 -5.47 0.78
CA LYS A 58 -11.77 -6.84 0.39
C LYS A 58 -10.31 -7.16 0.71
N LEU A 59 -9.38 -6.22 0.51
CA LEU A 59 -7.94 -6.42 0.73
C LEU A 59 -7.51 -6.25 2.19
N SER A 60 -8.33 -5.59 3.02
CA SER A 60 -8.05 -5.39 4.46
C SER A 60 -7.84 -6.69 5.24
N LYS A 61 -8.46 -7.80 4.81
CA LYS A 61 -8.23 -9.13 5.39
C LYS A 61 -6.81 -9.66 5.20
N TYR A 62 -6.02 -9.07 4.32
CA TYR A 62 -4.61 -9.38 4.08
C TYR A 62 -3.66 -8.37 4.74
N LYS A 63 -4.18 -7.45 5.55
CA LYS A 63 -3.36 -6.49 6.29
C LYS A 63 -2.38 -7.23 7.19
N GLY A 64 -1.10 -6.84 7.12
CA GLY A 64 -0.03 -7.50 7.87
C GLY A 64 0.41 -8.87 7.33
N ASP A 65 -0.12 -9.32 6.18
CA ASP A 65 0.29 -10.56 5.50
C ASP A 65 0.89 -10.25 4.10
N PRO A 66 2.20 -9.97 4.02
CA PRO A 66 2.86 -9.68 2.75
C PRO A 66 2.79 -10.84 1.75
N ALA A 67 2.75 -12.09 2.23
CA ALA A 67 2.71 -13.25 1.35
C ALA A 67 1.34 -13.40 0.68
N ALA A 68 0.25 -13.18 1.41
CA ALA A 68 -1.09 -13.15 0.83
C ALA A 68 -1.29 -11.97 -0.13
N GLN A 69 -0.74 -10.79 0.21
CA GLN A 69 -0.74 -9.63 -0.68
C GLN A 69 0.03 -9.93 -1.98
N GLN A 70 1.21 -10.55 -1.90
CA GLN A 70 1.99 -10.92 -3.08
C GLN A 70 1.26 -11.92 -3.97
N LYS A 71 0.63 -12.96 -3.39
CA LYS A 71 -0.21 -13.89 -4.16
C LYS A 71 -1.37 -13.20 -4.87
N PHE A 72 -1.93 -12.14 -4.28
CA PHE A 72 -2.94 -11.32 -4.94
C PHE A 72 -2.35 -10.54 -6.12
N VAL A 73 -1.19 -9.90 -5.94
CA VAL A 73 -0.46 -9.18 -6.99
C VAL A 73 -0.18 -10.08 -8.18
N ASP A 74 0.34 -11.29 -7.94
CA ASP A 74 0.72 -12.22 -9.01
C ASP A 74 -0.49 -12.60 -9.88
N LYS A 75 -1.59 -13.00 -9.24
CA LYS A 75 -2.85 -13.34 -9.94
C LYS A 75 -3.49 -12.15 -10.65
N TYR A 76 -3.37 -10.97 -10.05
CA TYR A 76 -3.90 -9.72 -10.60
C TYR A 76 -3.16 -9.32 -11.88
N ARG A 77 -1.82 -9.37 -11.85
CA ARG A 77 -0.98 -9.03 -13.00
C ARG A 77 -1.03 -10.08 -14.11
N ALA A 78 -1.30 -11.33 -13.78
CA ALA A 78 -1.46 -12.41 -14.76
C ALA A 78 -2.82 -12.39 -15.51
N GLY A 79 -3.75 -11.50 -15.13
CA GLY A 79 -5.09 -11.44 -15.75
C GLY A 79 -6.02 -12.60 -15.34
N GLU A 80 -5.58 -13.50 -14.46
CA GLU A 80 -6.33 -14.72 -14.10
C GLU A 80 -7.63 -14.44 -13.33
N MET A 81 -7.71 -13.34 -12.58
CA MET A 81 -8.85 -13.06 -11.70
C MET A 81 -10.05 -12.40 -12.41
N PHE A 82 -9.83 -11.67 -13.49
CA PHE A 82 -10.84 -10.77 -14.07
C PHE A 82 -10.90 -10.83 -15.60
N GLY A 83 -10.24 -11.82 -16.20
CA GLY A 83 -9.91 -11.80 -17.63
C GLY A 83 -8.74 -10.87 -17.93
N HIS A 84 -8.26 -10.93 -19.16
CA HIS A 84 -7.19 -10.06 -19.65
C HIS A 84 -7.64 -8.60 -19.62
N ILE A 85 -7.01 -7.80 -18.75
CA ILE A 85 -7.25 -6.37 -18.61
C ILE A 85 -5.91 -5.67 -18.75
N ASP A 86 -5.65 -5.08 -19.92
CA ASP A 86 -4.36 -4.45 -20.26
C ASP A 86 -3.88 -3.47 -19.18
N ALA A 87 -4.78 -2.71 -18.56
CA ALA A 87 -4.43 -1.75 -17.51
C ALA A 87 -3.82 -2.43 -16.27
N HIS A 88 -4.27 -3.64 -15.94
CA HIS A 88 -3.74 -4.43 -14.82
C HIS A 88 -2.40 -5.10 -15.18
N GLU A 89 -2.32 -5.65 -16.39
CA GLU A 89 -1.15 -6.39 -16.87
C GLU A 89 0.08 -5.48 -17.08
N ARG A 90 -0.15 -4.21 -17.42
CA ARG A 90 0.91 -3.21 -17.64
C ARG A 90 1.53 -2.66 -16.36
N LEU A 91 0.97 -2.95 -15.20
CA LEU A 91 1.57 -2.54 -13.93
C LEU A 91 2.88 -3.29 -13.72
N SER A 92 3.92 -2.54 -13.31
CA SER A 92 5.13 -3.15 -12.79
C SER A 92 4.81 -3.94 -11.52
N LEU A 93 5.66 -4.91 -11.19
CA LEU A 93 5.54 -5.65 -9.95
C LEU A 93 5.54 -4.70 -8.74
N GLU A 94 6.43 -3.71 -8.75
CA GLU A 94 6.57 -2.72 -7.69
C GLU A 94 5.28 -1.89 -7.51
N SER A 95 4.75 -1.32 -8.59
CA SER A 95 3.52 -0.50 -8.52
C SER A 95 2.33 -1.32 -8.04
N ALA A 96 2.18 -2.54 -8.54
CA ALA A 96 1.09 -3.43 -8.12
C ALA A 96 1.21 -3.80 -6.63
N THR A 97 2.41 -4.12 -6.14
CA THR A 97 2.64 -4.41 -4.72
C THR A 97 2.36 -3.19 -3.85
N ALA A 98 2.79 -1.99 -4.26
CA ALA A 98 2.51 -0.75 -3.54
C ALA A 98 0.99 -0.47 -3.44
N LEU A 99 0.27 -0.60 -4.56
CA LEU A 99 -1.19 -0.41 -4.61
C LEU A 99 -1.94 -1.42 -3.75
N VAL A 100 -1.61 -2.71 -3.84
CA VAL A 100 -2.27 -3.77 -3.05
C VAL A 100 -2.02 -3.59 -1.57
N ARG A 101 -0.79 -3.25 -1.17
CA ARG A 101 -0.46 -2.94 0.22
C ARG A 101 -1.24 -1.73 0.71
N TRP A 102 -1.29 -0.66 -0.07
CA TRP A 102 -2.02 0.56 0.26
C TRP A 102 -3.52 0.30 0.46
N LEU A 103 -4.14 -0.45 -0.45
CA LEU A 103 -5.55 -0.87 -0.32
C LEU A 103 -5.79 -1.76 0.91
N ALA A 104 -4.88 -2.69 1.22
CA ALA A 104 -4.97 -3.52 2.42
C ALA A 104 -4.86 -2.70 3.72
N GLU A 105 -4.16 -1.57 3.69
CA GLU A 105 -4.08 -0.61 4.79
C GLU A 105 -5.29 0.35 4.87
N GLY A 106 -6.23 0.26 3.93
CA GLY A 106 -7.46 1.07 3.88
C GLY A 106 -7.40 2.27 2.94
N GLY A 107 -6.39 2.35 2.08
CA GLY A 107 -6.31 3.33 0.99
C GLY A 107 -7.44 3.16 -0.03
N LYS A 108 -7.87 4.25 -0.67
CA LYS A 108 -8.94 4.28 -1.67
C LYS A 108 -8.88 5.56 -2.50
#